data_AF-A0A292SJT1-F1
#
_entry.id   AF-A0A292SJT1-F1
#
_cell.length_a   1.000
_cell.length_b   1.000
_cell.length_c   1.000
_cell.angle_alpha   90.00
_cell.angle_beta   90.00
_cell.angle_gamma   90.00
#
_symmetry.space_group_name_H-M   'P 1'
#
loop_
_entity.id
_entity.type
_entity.pdbx_description
1 polymer ?
#
loop_
_entity_poly.entity_id
_entity_poly.type
_entity_poly.pdbx_seq_one_letter_code
_entity_poly.pdbx_strand_id
1 'polypeptide(L)'
;MKIANIQSYNFNAMNCDSNKAKNKTAFTAQIPAQIERKVLTESVENGSKFLSAVKAQLTNIRKWGKPNTVLNEAYDLERGTASIGIDNFSISKSYGMDLPNKSTLVETIMSLKEKDIINAEKELENIVDNNKTDLIMKAFDNPKLMKKITGKVNPDNNELAAAIDKLPEERITDLRFGLD
;
A
#
# COMPACT_ATOMS: atom_id res chain seq x y z
N MET A 1 -29.63 28.51 -12.20
CA MET A 1 -28.36 28.02 -12.76
C MET A 1 -28.38 26.50 -12.63
N LYS A 2 -28.49 25.77 -13.75
CA LYS A 2 -28.63 24.30 -13.75
C LYS A 2 -27.24 23.66 -13.66
N ILE A 3 -26.99 22.87 -12.62
CA ILE A 3 -25.77 22.07 -12.49
C ILE A 3 -25.88 20.95 -13.54
N ALA A 4 -25.02 21.02 -14.56
CA ALA A 4 -24.92 19.99 -15.56
C ALA A 4 -24.22 18.76 -14.98
N ASN A 5 -24.81 17.59 -15.27
CA ASN A 5 -24.33 16.26 -14.95
C ASN A 5 -22.80 16.13 -14.96
N ILE A 6 -22.23 15.70 -13.84
CA ILE A 6 -20.92 15.07 -13.79
C ILE A 6 -21.07 13.73 -14.53
N GLN A 7 -20.80 13.75 -15.83
CA GLN A 7 -20.60 12.53 -16.59
C GLN A 7 -19.33 11.87 -16.05
N SER A 8 -19.49 10.63 -15.63
CA SER A 8 -18.42 9.67 -15.34
C SER A 8 -17.28 9.83 -16.34
N TYR A 9 -16.14 10.35 -15.87
CA TYR A 9 -14.91 10.38 -16.64
C TYR A 9 -14.44 8.93 -16.83
N ASN A 10 -14.83 8.35 -17.96
CA ASN A 10 -14.12 7.22 -18.56
C ASN A 10 -12.69 7.68 -18.82
N PHE A 11 -11.79 7.36 -17.88
CA PHE A 11 -10.37 7.31 -18.14
C PHE A 11 -10.15 6.28 -19.25
N ASN A 12 -10.11 6.76 -20.49
CA ASN A 12 -9.50 6.01 -21.57
C ASN A 12 -8.09 5.72 -21.11
N ALA A 13 -7.84 4.43 -20.85
CA ALA A 13 -6.56 3.84 -20.56
C ALA A 13 -5.53 4.32 -21.60
N MET A 14 -4.79 5.38 -21.26
CA MET A 14 -3.54 5.67 -21.94
C MET A 14 -2.57 4.60 -21.49
N ASN A 15 -2.43 3.65 -22.41
CA ASN A 15 -1.54 2.51 -22.41
C ASN A 15 -0.09 3.01 -22.21
N CYS A 16 0.33 3.16 -20.95
CA CYS A 16 1.74 3.25 -20.58
C CYS A 16 2.32 1.84 -20.71
N ASP A 17 2.59 1.46 -21.95
CA ASP A 17 3.27 0.22 -22.34
C ASP A 17 4.77 0.32 -22.03
N SER A 18 5.07 0.62 -20.76
CA SER A 18 6.42 0.73 -20.21
C SER A 18 6.59 -0.33 -19.13
N ASN A 19 6.65 -1.61 -19.54
CA ASN A 19 7.49 -2.63 -18.91
C ASN A 19 7.44 -3.97 -19.68
N LYS A 20 7.89 -3.96 -20.94
CA LYS A 20 8.51 -5.16 -21.54
C LYS A 20 9.94 -5.31 -21.02
N ALA A 21 10.07 -5.56 -19.72
CA ALA A 21 11.30 -6.01 -19.10
C ALA A 21 11.10 -7.45 -18.61
N LYS A 22 11.48 -8.38 -19.49
CA LYS A 22 11.94 -9.75 -19.27
C LYS A 22 11.90 -10.24 -17.81
N ASN A 23 11.16 -11.32 -17.57
CA ASN A 23 11.31 -12.30 -16.48
C ASN A 23 12.42 -11.98 -15.47
N LYS A 24 12.08 -11.24 -14.42
CA LYS A 24 12.84 -11.22 -13.17
C LYS A 24 11.85 -11.44 -12.04
N THR A 25 11.73 -12.69 -11.59
CA THR A 25 11.41 -12.94 -10.19
C THR A 25 12.54 -12.34 -9.37
N ALA A 26 12.40 -11.08 -8.98
CA ALA A 26 13.35 -10.38 -8.13
C ALA A 26 12.64 -10.05 -6.82
N PHE A 27 12.76 -10.99 -5.87
CA PHE A 27 12.67 -10.81 -4.41
C PHE A 27 11.65 -9.77 -3.91
N THR A 28 10.39 -10.13 -3.76
CA THR A 28 9.75 -10.79 -2.61
C THR A 28 9.27 -9.84 -1.52
N ALA A 29 8.00 -9.97 -1.10
CA ALA A 29 7.48 -9.28 0.06
C ALA A 29 8.46 -9.40 1.24
N GLN A 30 8.86 -8.27 1.83
CA GLN A 30 9.80 -8.27 2.96
C GLN A 30 9.06 -8.72 4.22
N ILE A 31 9.63 -9.65 4.95
CA ILE A 31 9.11 -10.05 6.26
C ILE A 31 10.15 -9.58 7.29
N PRO A 32 9.82 -8.61 8.17
CA PRO A 32 10.70 -8.16 9.22
C PRO A 32 11.25 -9.32 10.04
N ALA A 33 12.55 -9.27 10.35
CA ALA A 33 13.23 -10.35 11.08
C ALA A 33 12.58 -10.65 12.43
N GLN A 34 11.94 -9.66 13.06
CA GLN A 34 11.21 -9.85 14.32
C GLN A 34 9.98 -10.75 14.13
N ILE A 35 9.16 -10.50 13.10
CA ILE A 35 7.99 -11.32 12.77
C ILE A 35 8.43 -12.72 12.39
N GLU A 36 9.44 -12.84 11.52
CA GLU A 36 9.96 -14.14 11.11
C GLU A 36 10.49 -14.95 12.30
N ARG A 37 11.23 -14.32 13.23
CA ARG A 37 11.71 -15.00 14.44
C ARG A 37 10.59 -15.47 15.35
N LYS A 38 9.55 -14.64 15.60
CA LYS A 38 8.38 -15.03 16.41
C LYS A 38 7.70 -16.25 15.80
N VAL A 39 7.36 -16.19 14.51
CA VAL A 39 6.74 -17.28 13.75
C VAL A 39 7.55 -18.56 13.82
N LEU A 40 8.86 -18.49 13.56
CA LEU A 40 9.72 -19.67 13.57
C LEU A 40 9.86 -20.27 14.98
N THR A 41 9.86 -19.44 16.03
CA THR A 41 9.93 -19.91 17.42
C THR A 41 8.66 -20.67 17.80
N GLU A 42 7.47 -20.08 17.57
CA GLU A 42 6.16 -20.75 17.77
C GLU A 42 6.07 -22.05 16.94
N SER A 43 6.70 -22.09 15.77
CA SER A 43 6.68 -23.27 14.91
C SER A 43 7.54 -24.42 15.42
N VAL A 44 8.67 -24.12 16.09
CA VAL A 44 9.55 -25.14 16.68
C VAL A 44 8.83 -25.89 17.80
N GLU A 45 8.03 -25.17 18.60
CA GLU A 45 7.22 -25.74 19.69
C GLU A 45 6.19 -26.76 19.17
N ASN A 46 5.77 -26.61 17.91
CA ASN A 46 4.82 -27.50 17.21
C ASN A 46 5.50 -28.62 16.40
N GLY A 47 6.83 -28.72 16.44
CA GLY A 47 7.60 -29.83 15.86
C GLY A 47 8.15 -29.60 14.45
N SER A 48 9.09 -30.46 14.03
CA SER A 48 9.92 -30.27 12.83
C SER A 48 9.17 -30.29 11.50
N LYS A 49 8.09 -31.09 11.39
CA LYS A 49 7.23 -31.11 10.19
C LYS A 49 6.48 -29.79 10.03
N PHE A 50 5.95 -29.26 11.12
CA PHE A 50 5.23 -28.00 11.11
C PHE A 50 6.17 -26.82 10.82
N LEU A 51 7.35 -26.78 11.44
CA LEU A 51 8.41 -25.82 11.11
C LEU A 51 8.76 -25.82 9.62
N SER A 52 8.83 -26.99 9.00
CA SER A 52 9.13 -27.11 7.56
C SER A 52 7.99 -26.53 6.71
N ALA A 53 6.73 -26.78 7.08
CA ALA A 53 5.57 -26.21 6.41
C ALA A 53 5.54 -24.67 6.54
N VAL A 54 5.85 -24.13 7.72
CA VAL A 54 5.90 -22.70 7.96
C VAL A 54 7.00 -22.02 7.13
N LYS A 55 8.19 -22.61 7.05
CA LYS A 55 9.27 -22.11 6.17
C LYS A 55 8.85 -22.08 4.69
N ALA A 56 8.15 -23.10 4.24
CA ALA A 56 7.62 -23.15 2.87
C ALA A 56 6.58 -22.04 2.65
N GLN A 57 5.69 -21.83 3.62
CA GLN A 57 4.67 -20.79 3.55
C GLN A 57 5.28 -19.38 3.54
N LEU A 58 6.27 -19.09 4.41
CA LEU A 58 7.02 -17.83 4.38
C LEU A 58 7.69 -17.60 3.02
N THR A 59 8.17 -18.66 2.38
CA THR A 59 8.73 -18.60 1.01
C THR A 59 7.67 -18.32 -0.05
N ASN A 60 6.44 -18.81 0.13
CA ASN A 60 5.32 -18.51 -0.76
C ASN A 60 4.85 -17.06 -0.61
N ILE A 61 4.65 -16.59 0.63
CA ILE A 61 4.26 -15.19 0.93
C ILE A 61 5.23 -14.22 0.29
N ARG A 62 6.52 -14.50 0.45
CA ARG A 62 7.58 -13.77 -0.23
C ARG A 62 7.32 -13.66 -1.73
N LYS A 63 6.90 -14.73 -2.42
CA LYS A 63 6.67 -14.69 -3.88
C LYS A 63 5.38 -13.96 -4.30
N TRP A 64 4.41 -13.80 -3.40
CA TRP A 64 3.10 -13.24 -3.74
C TRP A 64 3.08 -11.72 -3.82
N GLY A 65 3.86 -11.03 -2.99
CA GLY A 65 3.87 -9.55 -2.97
C GLY A 65 4.81 -8.90 -3.98
N LYS A 66 4.54 -7.65 -4.29
CA LYS A 66 5.41 -6.74 -5.07
C LYS A 66 6.74 -6.49 -4.36
N PRO A 67 7.79 -6.03 -5.08
CA PRO A 67 9.13 -5.84 -4.51
C PRO A 67 9.22 -4.88 -3.32
N ASN A 68 8.28 -3.93 -3.20
CA ASN A 68 8.22 -2.93 -2.15
C ASN A 68 7.19 -3.25 -1.05
N THR A 69 6.48 -4.38 -1.15
CA THR A 69 5.53 -4.82 -0.14
C THR A 69 6.27 -5.41 1.05
N VAL A 70 5.88 -5.01 2.26
CA VAL A 70 6.41 -5.48 3.54
C VAL A 70 5.25 -6.07 4.33
N LEU A 71 5.36 -7.30 4.79
CA LEU A 71 4.42 -7.86 5.74
C LEU A 71 4.79 -7.36 7.14
N ASN A 72 3.95 -6.58 7.80
CA ASN A 72 4.29 -5.98 9.09
C ASN A 72 3.21 -6.22 10.16
N GLU A 73 3.58 -5.99 11.42
CA GLU A 73 2.61 -5.88 12.50
C GLU A 73 1.98 -4.49 12.41
N ALA A 74 0.70 -4.44 12.04
CA ALA A 74 -0.12 -3.23 12.09
C ALA A 74 -0.86 -3.21 13.43
N TYR A 75 -1.07 -2.02 14.00
CA TYR A 75 -1.92 -1.90 15.18
C TYR A 75 -3.34 -1.57 14.73
N ASP A 76 -4.25 -2.53 14.90
CA ASP A 76 -5.67 -2.31 14.69
C ASP A 76 -6.21 -1.51 15.88
N LEU A 77 -6.41 -0.20 15.67
CA LEU A 77 -6.94 0.73 16.67
C LEU A 77 -8.38 0.42 17.06
N GLU A 78 -9.18 -0.16 16.16
CA GLU A 78 -10.59 -0.50 16.43
C GLU A 78 -10.71 -1.72 17.34
N ARG A 79 -9.81 -2.69 17.16
CA ARG A 79 -9.78 -3.92 17.97
C ARG A 79 -8.82 -3.86 19.15
N GLY A 80 -7.93 -2.87 19.20
CA GLY A 80 -6.92 -2.72 20.24
C GLY A 80 -5.85 -3.82 20.21
N THR A 81 -5.71 -4.53 19.08
CA THR A 81 -4.84 -5.69 18.93
C THR A 81 -3.82 -5.47 17.81
N ALA A 82 -2.64 -6.05 17.95
CA ALA A 82 -1.71 -6.14 16.82
C ALA A 82 -2.27 -7.14 15.78
N SER A 83 -2.48 -6.65 14.56
CA SER A 83 -2.83 -7.44 13.37
C SER A 83 -1.61 -7.63 12.49
N ILE A 84 -1.65 -8.64 11.62
CA ILE A 84 -0.74 -8.69 10.48
C ILE A 84 -1.36 -7.89 9.35
N GLY A 85 -0.58 -6.97 8.80
CA GLY A 85 -0.94 -6.17 7.65
C GLY A 85 0.18 -6.14 6.63
N ILE A 86 -0.06 -5.41 5.54
CA ILE A 86 0.99 -5.06 4.59
C ILE A 86 1.26 -3.57 4.63
N ASP A 87 2.53 -3.22 4.74
CA ASP A 87 3.04 -1.89 4.50
C ASP A 87 3.66 -1.87 3.12
N ASN A 88 3.38 -0.83 2.34
CA ASN A 88 4.24 -0.47 1.23
C ASN A 88 4.99 0.77 1.70
N PHE A 89 6.33 0.80 1.55
CA PHE A 89 7.18 1.90 2.05
C PHE A 89 6.73 3.31 1.59
N SER A 90 5.88 3.39 0.58
CA SER A 90 5.30 4.63 0.06
C SER A 90 4.12 5.17 0.88
N ILE A 91 3.40 4.31 1.60
CA ILE A 91 2.18 4.64 2.31
C ILE A 91 2.51 4.68 3.80
N SER A 92 2.24 5.82 4.47
CA SER A 92 2.49 5.98 5.90
C SER A 92 2.00 4.77 6.70
N LYS A 93 2.66 4.46 7.83
CA LYS A 93 2.35 3.41 8.83
C LYS A 93 0.87 3.28 9.25
N SER A 94 0.01 4.21 8.83
CA SER A 94 -1.40 4.34 9.16
C SER A 94 -2.34 3.50 8.29
N TYR A 95 -1.88 2.95 7.16
CA TYR A 95 -2.77 2.29 6.19
C TYR A 95 -2.47 0.80 6.00
N GLY A 96 -1.79 0.16 6.95
CA GLY A 96 -1.57 -1.28 6.91
C GLY A 96 -2.90 -1.99 6.66
N MET A 97 -3.04 -2.63 5.49
CA MET A 97 -4.30 -3.30 5.14
C MET A 97 -4.41 -4.58 5.94
N ASP A 98 -5.50 -4.73 6.68
CA ASP A 98 -5.73 -5.89 7.54
C ASP A 98 -5.76 -7.18 6.71
N LEU A 99 -4.79 -8.05 6.97
CA LEU A 99 -4.83 -9.41 6.47
C LEU A 99 -5.68 -10.29 7.41
N PRO A 100 -6.11 -11.48 6.94
CA PRO A 100 -6.84 -12.42 7.79
C PRO A 100 -6.07 -12.71 9.09
N ASN A 101 -6.65 -12.34 10.25
CA ASN A 101 -6.04 -12.58 11.56
C ASN A 101 -6.61 -13.84 12.22
N LYS A 102 -5.73 -14.61 12.87
CA LYS A 102 -6.03 -15.80 13.68
C LYS A 102 -5.57 -15.58 15.13
N SER A 103 -5.73 -16.61 15.96
CA SER A 103 -5.45 -16.51 17.39
C SER A 103 -3.96 -16.35 17.69
N THR A 104 -3.11 -16.92 16.83
CA THR A 104 -1.65 -16.77 16.89
C THR A 104 -1.09 -16.21 15.60
N LEU A 105 0.13 -15.69 15.69
CA LEU A 105 0.86 -15.19 14.53
C LEU A 105 1.18 -16.32 13.54
N VAL A 106 1.57 -17.50 14.03
CA VAL A 106 1.84 -18.65 13.15
C VAL A 106 0.59 -19.15 12.42
N GLU A 107 -0.57 -19.21 13.09
CA GLU A 107 -1.83 -19.55 12.42
C GLU A 107 -2.23 -18.52 11.37
N THR A 108 -1.99 -17.25 11.66
CA THR A 108 -2.24 -16.14 10.74
C THR A 108 -1.43 -16.33 9.46
N ILE A 109 -0.11 -16.48 9.58
CA ILE A 109 0.81 -16.73 8.45
C ILE A 109 0.42 -17.96 7.65
N MET A 110 0.06 -19.05 8.31
CA MET A 110 -0.35 -20.30 7.66
C MET A 110 -1.71 -20.18 6.94
N SER A 111 -2.55 -19.23 7.35
CA SER A 111 -3.86 -19.01 6.72
C SER A 111 -3.83 -18.08 5.50
N LEU A 112 -2.76 -17.30 5.33
CA LEU A 112 -2.62 -16.35 4.22
C LEU A 112 -2.63 -17.05 2.87
N LYS A 113 -3.36 -16.45 1.92
CA LYS A 113 -3.42 -16.86 0.52
C LYS A 113 -2.88 -15.74 -0.35
N GLU A 114 -2.39 -16.11 -1.53
CA GLU A 114 -1.91 -15.16 -2.54
C GLU A 114 -2.92 -14.05 -2.82
N LYS A 115 -4.20 -14.40 -2.96
CA LYS A 115 -5.28 -13.44 -3.19
C LYS A 115 -5.41 -12.39 -2.08
N ASP A 116 -5.09 -12.74 -0.83
CA ASP A 116 -5.23 -11.84 0.31
C ASP A 116 -4.16 -10.74 0.21
N ILE A 117 -2.93 -11.11 -0.17
CA ILE A 117 -1.84 -10.17 -0.45
C ILE A 117 -2.18 -9.26 -1.65
N ILE A 118 -2.63 -9.85 -2.76
CA ILE A 118 -2.96 -9.09 -3.99
C ILE A 118 -4.11 -8.11 -3.74
N ASN A 119 -5.13 -8.51 -2.99
CA ASN A 119 -6.25 -7.63 -2.68
C ASN A 119 -5.81 -6.47 -1.78
N ALA A 120 -5.05 -6.77 -0.72
CA ALA A 120 -4.52 -5.74 0.15
C ALA A 120 -3.64 -4.73 -0.63
N GLU A 121 -2.82 -5.18 -1.58
CA GLU A 121 -2.03 -4.28 -2.43
C GLU A 121 -2.90 -3.38 -3.31
N LYS A 122 -3.98 -3.92 -3.89
CA LYS A 122 -4.93 -3.12 -4.69
C LYS A 122 -5.67 -2.09 -3.85
N GLU A 123 -6.03 -2.45 -2.62
CA GLU A 123 -6.70 -1.54 -1.70
C GLU A 123 -5.77 -0.40 -1.28
N LEU A 124 -4.49 -0.69 -1.02
CA LEU A 124 -3.46 0.32 -0.82
C LEU A 124 -3.32 1.26 -2.02
N GLU A 125 -3.24 0.73 -3.24
CA GLU A 125 -3.18 1.54 -4.47
C GLU A 125 -4.39 2.47 -4.59
N ASN A 126 -5.60 1.95 -4.35
CA ASN A 126 -6.82 2.76 -4.36
C ASN A 126 -6.80 3.88 -3.31
N ILE A 127 -6.27 3.62 -2.11
CA ILE A 127 -6.14 4.64 -1.06
C ILE A 127 -5.21 5.76 -1.52
N VAL A 128 -4.08 5.44 -2.17
CA VAL A 128 -3.14 6.43 -2.70
C VAL A 128 -3.79 7.27 -3.79
N ASP A 129 -4.49 6.65 -4.73
CA ASP A 129 -5.17 7.36 -5.81
C ASP A 129 -6.28 8.29 -5.28
N ASN A 130 -7.00 7.84 -4.25
CA ASN A 130 -7.96 8.69 -3.54
C ASN A 130 -7.26 9.87 -2.84
N ASN A 131 -6.12 9.63 -2.18
CA ASN A 131 -5.34 10.69 -1.54
C ASN A 131 -4.83 11.74 -2.54
N LYS A 132 -4.39 11.32 -3.71
CA LYS A 132 -3.98 12.22 -4.80
C LYS A 132 -5.16 13.05 -5.30
N THR A 133 -6.31 12.41 -5.51
CA THR A 133 -7.54 13.07 -5.96
C THR A 133 -7.99 14.14 -4.96
N ASP A 134 -7.99 13.81 -3.67
CA ASP A 134 -8.30 14.75 -2.58
C ASP A 134 -7.31 15.91 -2.54
N LEU A 135 -6.02 15.64 -2.72
CA LEU A 135 -5.00 16.67 -2.74
C LEU A 135 -5.19 17.63 -3.93
N ILE A 136 -5.54 17.10 -5.11
CA ILE A 136 -5.90 17.91 -6.29
C ILE A 136 -7.07 18.83 -5.96
N MET A 137 -8.16 18.29 -5.42
CA MET A 137 -9.35 19.08 -5.04
C MET A 137 -8.99 20.17 -4.04
N LYS A 138 -8.24 19.83 -2.99
CA LYS A 138 -7.79 20.80 -1.98
C LYS A 138 -6.88 21.88 -2.55
N ALA A 139 -6.03 21.54 -3.52
CA ALA A 139 -5.13 22.49 -4.16
C ALA A 139 -5.88 23.48 -5.06
N PHE A 140 -6.99 23.08 -5.69
CA PHE A 140 -7.83 24.01 -6.47
C PHE A 140 -8.38 25.16 -5.62
N ASP A 141 -8.77 24.87 -4.38
CA ASP A 141 -9.31 25.87 -3.46
C ASP A 141 -8.22 26.62 -2.68
N ASN A 142 -6.95 26.24 -2.86
CA ASN A 142 -5.82 26.81 -2.11
C ASN A 142 -4.63 27.16 -3.03
N PRO A 143 -4.57 28.41 -3.53
CA PRO A 143 -3.48 28.88 -4.40
C PRO A 143 -2.07 28.76 -3.80
N LYS A 144 -1.94 28.83 -2.46
CA LYS A 144 -0.63 28.64 -1.80
C LYS A 144 -0.19 27.17 -1.89
N LEU A 145 -1.11 26.24 -1.66
CA LEU A 145 -0.85 24.80 -1.78
C LEU A 145 -0.56 24.42 -3.24
N MET A 146 -1.34 24.94 -4.18
CA MET A 146 -1.10 24.75 -5.61
C MET A 146 0.28 25.24 -6.04
N LYS A 147 0.71 26.42 -5.57
CA LYS A 147 2.08 26.93 -5.80
C LYS A 147 3.14 26.09 -5.12
N LYS A 148 2.87 25.54 -3.94
CA LYS A 148 3.80 24.67 -3.20
C LYS A 148 4.04 23.34 -3.94
N ILE A 149 3.00 22.80 -4.58
CA ILE A 149 3.06 21.55 -5.36
C ILE A 149 3.72 21.77 -6.72
N THR A 150 3.30 22.81 -7.46
CA THR A 150 3.69 23.00 -8.86
C THR A 150 4.86 23.96 -9.07
N GLY A 151 5.22 24.75 -8.04
CA GLY A 151 6.16 25.87 -8.16
C GLY A 151 5.59 27.11 -8.88
N LYS A 152 4.36 27.04 -9.40
CA LYS A 152 3.75 28.09 -10.23
C LYS A 152 2.58 28.77 -9.53
N VAL A 153 2.34 30.04 -9.86
CA VAL A 153 1.23 30.81 -9.28
C VAL A 153 -0.11 30.41 -9.91
N ASN A 154 -0.14 30.06 -11.20
CA ASN A 154 -1.33 29.62 -11.95
C ASN A 154 -0.98 28.43 -12.88
N PRO A 155 -0.69 27.24 -12.36
CA PRO A 155 -0.59 26.03 -13.17
C PRO A 155 -1.97 25.65 -13.72
N ASP A 156 -2.01 24.98 -14.87
CA ASP A 156 -3.25 24.33 -15.32
C ASP A 156 -3.49 23.00 -14.59
N ASN A 157 -4.68 22.42 -14.77
CA ASN A 157 -5.09 21.21 -14.07
C ASN A 157 -4.20 19.99 -14.40
N ASN A 158 -3.67 19.93 -15.63
CA ASN A 158 -2.80 18.83 -16.05
C ASN A 158 -1.40 18.98 -15.45
N GLU A 159 -0.90 20.22 -15.33
CA GLU A 159 0.35 20.52 -14.65
C GLU A 159 0.28 20.20 -13.16
N LEU A 160 -0.86 20.47 -12.51
CA LEU A 160 -1.08 20.10 -11.11
C LEU A 160 -1.11 18.57 -10.93
N ALA A 161 -1.88 17.85 -11.74
CA ALA A 161 -1.95 16.39 -11.67
C ALA A 161 -0.57 15.76 -11.91
N ALA A 162 0.14 16.20 -12.96
CA ALA A 162 1.48 15.70 -13.27
C ALA A 162 2.53 16.05 -12.22
N ALA A 163 2.37 17.17 -11.49
CA ALA A 163 3.24 17.51 -10.37
C ALA A 163 2.96 16.59 -9.17
N ILE A 164 1.69 16.31 -8.87
CA ILE A 164 1.29 15.40 -7.79
C ILE A 164 1.74 13.98 -8.06
N ASP A 165 1.66 13.50 -9.30
CA ASP A 165 2.14 12.15 -9.66
C ASP A 165 3.66 11.97 -9.51
N LYS A 166 4.42 13.08 -9.50
CA LYS A 166 5.86 13.06 -9.25
C LYS A 166 6.21 13.21 -7.76
N LEU A 167 5.24 13.53 -6.91
CA LEU A 167 5.48 13.63 -5.48
C LEU A 167 5.63 12.24 -4.87
N PRO A 168 6.57 12.07 -3.91
CA PRO A 168 6.54 10.91 -3.03
C PRO A 168 5.18 10.82 -2.31
N GLU A 169 4.66 9.60 -2.13
CA GLU A 169 3.35 9.37 -1.51
C GLU A 169 3.26 9.86 -0.05
N GLU A 170 4.35 9.81 0.72
CA GLU A 170 4.46 10.46 2.04
C GLU A 170 4.14 11.96 1.94
N ARG A 171 4.71 12.62 0.92
CA ARG A 171 4.51 14.03 0.68
C ARG A 171 3.07 14.35 0.24
N ILE A 172 2.45 13.45 -0.53
CA ILE A 172 1.03 13.55 -0.90
C ILE A 172 0.17 13.53 0.38
N THR A 173 0.47 12.62 1.30
CA THR A 173 -0.26 12.46 2.57
C THR A 173 -0.10 13.70 3.46
N ASP A 174 1.13 14.18 3.67
CA ASP A 174 1.40 15.37 4.49
C ASP A 174 0.65 16.61 3.95
N LEU A 175 0.73 16.84 2.64
CA LEU A 175 0.06 17.96 1.98
C LEU A 175 -1.46 17.84 2.03
N ARG A 176 -2.01 16.62 1.90
CA ARG A 176 -3.44 16.34 2.02
C ARG A 176 -3.94 16.72 3.41
N PHE A 177 -3.23 16.37 4.47
CA PHE A 177 -3.64 16.67 5.84
C PHE A 177 -3.14 18.03 6.38
N GLY A 178 -2.27 18.72 5.65
CA GLY A 178 -1.71 20.01 6.08
C GLY A 178 -0.73 19.86 7.24
N LEU A 179 0.01 18.76 7.29
CA LEU A 179 0.96 18.41 8.35
C LEU A 179 2.37 18.95 8.06
N ASP A 180 2.48 20.00 7.25
CA ASP A 180 3.73 20.48 6.65
C ASP A 180 4.17 21.89 7.01
#